data_AF-A0A833HNF6-F1
#
_entry.id   AF-A0A833HNF6-F1
#
_cell.length_a   1.000
_cell.length_b   1.000
_cell.length_c   1.000
_cell.angle_alpha   90.00
_cell.angle_beta   90.00
_cell.angle_gamma   90.00
#
_symmetry.space_group_name_H-M   'P 1'
#
loop_
_entity.id
_entity.type
_entity.pdbx_description
1 polymer ?
#
loop_
_entity_poly.entity_id
_entity_poly.type
_entity_poly.pdbx_seq_one_letter_code
_entity_poly.pdbx_strand_id
1 'polypeptide(L)'
;MGKEILTRCGYRCDLCLAYKENIENDDKRQLLSDGWFKFFGFRIEVDKIYCEGCISSDCLTANLIDTGCPVRPCVIDHGYEDCSQCDDFICEKLEERAVRLENIQEKFQEKIKRNEYHHFIKPYENVNRLNEQIKSHGKYSRMFNERIEPTENSMRKFIGESHIVELWDRLITAIESNYNLDKCMKFGGKNYGWELQYKKGKKTIISIHPERKAFTILFTFGGKELESFELIKDQVSKLTLDLVNSTKQYHDGKWIWLRVTEDVPFNDVLILL
;
A
#
# COMPACT_ATOMS: atom_id res chain seq x y z
N MET A 1 -8.86 18.27 -10.35
CA MET A 1 -9.17 17.46 -9.15
C MET A 1 -7.84 17.05 -8.54
N GLY A 2 -7.66 17.27 -7.24
CA GLY A 2 -6.46 16.85 -6.52
C GLY A 2 -6.29 15.34 -6.52
N LYS A 3 -5.09 14.87 -6.15
CA LYS A 3 -4.79 13.45 -6.00
C LYS A 3 -5.60 12.87 -4.83
N GLU A 4 -6.15 11.67 -5.00
CA GLU A 4 -6.85 10.94 -3.95
C GLU A 4 -5.95 10.73 -2.72
N ILE A 5 -6.49 10.99 -1.52
CA ILE A 5 -5.80 10.80 -0.24
C ILE A 5 -6.62 9.83 0.61
N LEU A 6 -6.25 8.55 0.53
CA LEU A 6 -6.84 7.49 1.34
C LEU A 6 -6.15 7.38 2.67
N THR A 7 -6.95 7.30 3.74
CA THR A 7 -6.54 7.03 5.12
C THR A 7 -6.40 5.53 5.39
N ARG A 8 -5.88 5.18 6.57
CA ARG A 8 -5.69 3.78 7.01
C ARG A 8 -7.00 2.97 7.08
N CYS A 9 -8.14 3.63 7.32
CA CYS A 9 -9.46 2.99 7.30
C CYS A 9 -10.18 3.18 5.95
N GLY A 10 -9.52 3.71 4.92
CA GLY A 10 -10.12 3.94 3.60
C GLY A 10 -10.98 5.20 3.46
N TYR A 11 -11.06 6.07 4.47
CA TYR A 11 -11.66 7.41 4.31
C TYR A 11 -10.82 8.29 3.37
N ARG A 12 -11.48 9.25 2.71
CA ARG A 12 -10.91 10.18 1.75
C ARG A 12 -10.69 11.55 2.38
N CYS A 13 -9.47 11.82 2.85
CA CYS A 13 -9.11 13.13 3.42
C CYS A 13 -9.27 14.26 2.40
N ASP A 14 -8.97 14.00 1.13
CA ASP A 14 -9.10 14.99 0.04
C ASP A 14 -10.55 15.44 -0.21
N LEU A 15 -11.55 14.72 0.29
CA LEU A 15 -12.96 15.10 0.22
C LEU A 15 -13.54 15.57 1.57
N CYS A 16 -12.82 15.35 2.66
CA CYS A 16 -13.32 15.57 4.02
C CYS A 16 -13.22 17.06 4.40
N LEU A 17 -14.35 17.68 4.74
CA LEU A 17 -14.39 19.09 5.14
C LEU A 17 -13.74 19.37 6.50
N ALA A 18 -13.36 18.34 7.26
CA ALA A 18 -12.57 18.47 8.50
C ALA A 18 -11.05 18.43 8.26
N TYR A 19 -10.62 18.08 7.05
CA TYR A 19 -9.19 18.00 6.73
C TYR A 19 -8.58 19.40 6.63
N LYS A 20 -7.42 19.61 7.26
CA LYS A 20 -6.71 20.89 7.35
C LYS A 20 -6.65 21.65 6.03
N GLU A 21 -6.18 21.00 4.97
CA GLU A 21 -6.03 21.65 3.66
C GLU A 21 -7.38 22.09 3.07
N ASN A 22 -8.46 21.34 3.34
CA ASN A 22 -9.80 21.69 2.88
C ASN A 22 -10.40 22.85 3.69
N ILE A 23 -10.13 22.92 5.00
CA ILE A 23 -10.52 24.05 5.86
C ILE A 23 -9.79 25.33 5.42
N GLU A 24 -8.49 25.24 5.17
CA GLU A 24 -7.66 26.36 4.72
C GLU A 24 -8.09 26.88 3.34
N ASN A 25 -8.57 25.98 2.47
CA ASN A 25 -9.06 26.36 1.13
C ASN A 25 -10.49 26.92 1.13
N ASP A 26 -11.43 26.31 1.86
CA ASP A 26 -12.83 26.71 1.91
C ASP A 26 -13.51 26.18 3.19
N ASP A 27 -13.54 27.02 4.22
CA ASP A 27 -14.04 26.64 5.54
C ASP A 27 -15.55 26.37 5.53
N LYS A 28 -15.88 25.07 5.56
CA LYS A 28 -17.26 24.54 5.60
C LYS A 28 -17.52 23.70 6.84
N ARG A 29 -16.86 24.00 7.96
CA ARG A 29 -16.97 23.21 9.19
C ARG A 29 -18.37 23.23 9.81
N GLN A 30 -19.09 24.36 9.74
CA GLN A 30 -20.50 24.42 10.18
C GLN A 30 -21.37 23.47 9.36
N LEU A 31 -21.24 23.53 8.03
CA LEU A 31 -21.96 22.63 7.11
C LEU A 31 -21.65 21.16 7.40
N LEU A 32 -20.38 20.84 7.68
CA LEU A 32 -19.97 19.48 8.06
C LEU A 32 -20.60 19.03 9.37
N SER A 33 -20.58 19.88 10.41
CA SER A 33 -21.19 19.57 11.72
C SER A 33 -22.67 19.25 11.58
N ASP A 34 -23.39 20.01 10.75
CA ASP A 34 -24.80 19.77 10.45
C ASP A 34 -25.04 18.49 9.65
N GLY A 35 -24.17 18.21 8.68
CA GLY A 35 -24.18 16.95 7.92
C GLY A 35 -23.90 15.72 8.78
N TRP A 36 -22.92 15.79 9.68
CA TRP A 36 -22.63 14.71 10.63
C TRP A 36 -23.80 14.42 11.56
N PHE A 37 -24.43 15.47 12.08
CA PHE A 37 -25.63 15.31 12.90
C PHE A 37 -26.76 14.66 12.11
N LYS A 38 -26.98 15.11 10.86
CA LYS A 38 -28.04 14.57 9.99
C LYS A 38 -27.86 13.09 9.65
N PHE A 39 -26.66 12.65 9.27
CA PHE A 39 -26.45 11.30 8.73
C PHE A 39 -25.89 10.29 9.75
N PHE A 40 -25.20 10.76 10.79
CA PHE A 40 -24.55 9.91 11.79
C PHE A 40 -25.01 10.19 13.23
N GLY A 41 -25.84 11.22 13.46
CA GLY A 41 -26.48 11.48 14.75
C GLY A 41 -25.58 12.11 15.82
N PHE A 42 -24.36 12.53 15.47
CA PHE A 42 -23.44 13.18 16.40
C PHE A 42 -23.09 14.61 15.97
N ARG A 43 -22.67 15.45 16.92
CA ARG A 43 -22.27 16.83 16.67
C ARG A 43 -20.90 17.10 17.28
N ILE A 44 -20.06 17.80 16.53
CA ILE A 44 -18.79 18.36 17.01
C ILE A 44 -18.89 19.88 16.84
N GLU A 45 -18.48 20.62 17.86
CA GLU A 45 -18.43 22.08 17.81
C GLU A 45 -17.45 22.53 16.72
N VAL A 46 -17.82 23.58 15.97
CA VAL A 46 -17.12 23.99 14.74
C VAL A 46 -15.63 24.29 14.97
N ASP A 47 -15.31 24.91 16.10
CA ASP A 47 -13.94 25.22 16.53
C ASP A 47 -13.11 23.98 16.85
N LYS A 48 -13.75 22.86 17.20
CA LYS A 48 -13.12 21.55 17.44
C LYS A 48 -13.00 20.69 16.18
N ILE A 49 -13.58 21.11 15.05
CA ILE A 49 -13.46 20.39 13.78
C ILE A 49 -12.14 20.79 13.10
N TYR A 50 -11.10 19.99 13.31
CA TYR A 50 -9.81 20.13 12.65
C TYR A 50 -9.09 18.79 12.63
N CYS A 51 -8.55 18.38 11.48
CA CYS A 51 -7.85 17.10 11.33
C CYS A 51 -6.72 17.22 10.31
N GLU A 52 -5.51 16.81 10.68
CA GLU A 52 -4.33 16.80 9.82
C GLU A 52 -4.19 15.51 9.00
N GLY A 53 -5.11 14.55 9.18
CA GLY A 53 -5.11 13.27 8.47
C GLY A 53 -4.09 12.27 9.03
N CYS A 54 -4.46 10.99 9.08
CA CYS A 54 -3.64 9.96 9.75
C CYS A 54 -2.45 9.43 8.93
N ILE A 55 -2.18 10.01 7.76
CA ILE A 55 -1.08 9.65 6.85
C ILE A 55 -0.14 10.85 6.65
N SER A 56 -0.28 11.89 7.47
CA SER A 56 0.75 12.92 7.58
C SER A 56 2.10 12.28 7.96
N SER A 57 3.20 12.94 7.59
CA SER A 57 4.57 12.48 7.86
C SER A 57 4.86 12.25 9.34
N ASP A 58 4.07 12.84 10.24
CA ASP A 58 4.10 12.59 11.68
C ASP A 58 2.72 12.21 12.20
N CYS A 59 2.23 11.03 11.82
CA CYS A 59 0.93 10.53 12.27
C CYS A 59 0.82 10.34 13.80
N LEU A 60 1.93 10.41 14.54
CA LEU A 60 1.97 10.30 16.00
C LEU A 60 1.74 11.65 16.68
N THR A 61 2.19 12.75 16.07
CA THR A 61 1.99 14.11 16.62
C THR A 61 0.88 14.90 15.92
N ALA A 62 0.33 14.37 14.82
CA ALA A 62 -0.73 15.02 14.07
C ALA A 62 -1.96 15.30 14.94
N ASN A 63 -2.59 16.47 14.74
CA ASN A 63 -3.88 16.76 15.34
C ASN A 63 -4.97 15.98 14.60
N LEU A 64 -5.56 14.98 15.26
CA LEU A 64 -6.52 14.06 14.66
C LEU A 64 -7.84 14.12 15.42
N ILE A 65 -8.94 14.31 14.68
CA ILE A 65 -10.27 14.41 15.27
C ILE A 65 -10.74 13.10 15.92
N ASP A 66 -10.35 11.95 15.34
CA ASP A 66 -10.60 10.62 15.91
C ASP A 66 -9.36 10.15 16.70
N THR A 67 -9.31 10.54 17.97
CA THR A 67 -8.22 10.19 18.89
C THR A 67 -8.30 8.72 19.32
N GLY A 68 -9.51 8.15 19.41
CA GLY A 68 -9.78 6.77 19.81
C GLY A 68 -9.87 5.76 18.68
N CYS A 69 -9.23 6.02 17.53
CA CYS A 69 -9.30 5.15 16.36
C CYS A 69 -8.66 3.77 16.63
N PRO A 70 -9.39 2.64 16.57
CA PRO A 70 -8.81 1.30 16.76
C PRO A 70 -8.03 0.81 15.53
N VAL A 71 -8.36 1.34 14.34
CA VAL A 71 -7.74 0.95 13.07
C VAL A 71 -6.31 1.48 12.94
N ARG A 72 -6.08 2.74 13.31
CA ARG A 72 -4.79 3.43 13.13
C ARG A 72 -3.60 2.67 13.74
N PRO A 73 -3.59 2.34 15.05
CA PRO A 73 -2.47 1.59 15.64
C PRO A 73 -2.36 0.18 15.06
N CYS A 74 -3.49 -0.46 14.72
CA CYS A 74 -3.51 -1.80 14.15
C CYS A 74 -2.80 -1.85 12.79
N VAL A 75 -3.16 -0.95 11.87
CA VAL A 75 -2.54 -0.87 10.53
C VAL A 75 -1.05 -0.52 10.62
N ILE A 76 -0.66 0.41 11.51
CA ILE A 76 0.75 0.76 11.74
C ILE A 76 1.53 -0.45 12.25
N ASP A 77 0.97 -1.18 13.22
CA ASP A 77 1.67 -2.30 13.84
C ASP A 77 1.92 -3.46 12.87
N HIS A 78 0.98 -3.72 11.96
CA HIS A 78 1.14 -4.72 10.91
C HIS A 78 2.01 -4.25 9.73
N GLY A 79 2.44 -2.99 9.69
CA GLY A 79 3.14 -2.43 8.53
C GLY A 79 2.25 -2.24 7.30
N TYR A 80 0.93 -2.26 7.46
CA TYR A 80 -0.03 -2.01 6.39
C TYR A 80 -0.12 -0.52 6.07
N GLU A 81 -0.64 -0.21 4.89
CA GLU A 81 -1.02 1.14 4.46
C GLU A 81 -2.47 1.42 4.83
N ASP A 82 -3.37 0.45 4.60
CA ASP A 82 -4.77 0.51 4.97
C ASP A 82 -5.35 -0.90 5.23
N CYS A 83 -6.61 -0.96 5.68
CA CYS A 83 -7.27 -2.24 5.99
C CYS A 83 -7.51 -3.16 4.79
N SER A 84 -7.35 -2.71 3.54
CA SER A 84 -7.47 -3.57 2.35
C SER A 84 -6.36 -4.61 2.28
N GLN A 85 -5.30 -4.42 3.07
CA GLN A 85 -4.18 -5.33 3.18
C GLN A 85 -4.30 -6.27 4.38
N CYS A 86 -5.45 -6.35 5.05
CA CYS A 86 -5.65 -7.24 6.20
C CYS A 86 -6.26 -8.59 5.75
N ASP A 87 -5.73 -9.71 6.25
CA ASP A 87 -6.26 -11.05 5.96
C ASP A 87 -7.62 -11.29 6.63
N ASP A 88 -7.90 -10.62 7.75
CA ASP A 88 -9.16 -10.73 8.50
C ASP A 88 -10.20 -9.70 8.04
N PHE A 89 -10.04 -9.12 6.84
CA PHE A 89 -11.01 -8.15 6.33
C PHE A 89 -12.37 -8.84 6.06
N ILE A 90 -13.50 -8.37 6.59
CA ILE A 90 -13.69 -7.23 7.50
C ILE A 90 -13.62 -7.64 8.98
N CYS A 91 -12.81 -6.94 9.78
CA CYS A 91 -12.60 -7.25 11.20
C CYS A 91 -13.32 -6.27 12.13
N GLU A 92 -13.48 -6.65 13.40
CA GLU A 92 -14.20 -5.87 14.42
C GLU A 92 -13.68 -4.44 14.58
N LYS A 93 -12.35 -4.26 14.54
CA LYS A 93 -11.72 -2.93 14.64
C LYS A 93 -12.11 -2.02 13.47
N LEU A 94 -12.25 -2.57 12.26
CA LEU A 94 -12.69 -1.78 11.10
C LEU A 94 -14.20 -1.52 11.15
N GLU A 95 -15.01 -2.46 11.63
CA GLU A 95 -16.46 -2.27 11.76
C GLU A 95 -16.82 -1.05 12.59
N GLU A 96 -16.05 -0.72 13.63
CA GLU A 96 -16.24 0.50 14.42
C GLU A 96 -16.10 1.81 13.62
N ARG A 97 -15.50 1.77 12.43
CA ARG A 97 -15.34 2.91 11.50
C ARG A 97 -15.84 2.57 10.09
N ALA A 98 -16.67 1.54 9.96
CA ALA A 98 -17.20 1.11 8.68
C ALA A 98 -18.41 1.96 8.31
N VAL A 99 -18.37 2.55 7.12
CA VAL A 99 -19.48 3.31 6.55
C VAL A 99 -19.89 2.67 5.23
N ARG A 100 -21.17 2.31 5.17
CA ARG A 100 -21.85 1.69 4.03
C ARG A 100 -23.00 2.59 3.62
N LEU A 101 -23.08 2.93 2.33
CA LEU A 101 -24.12 3.81 1.82
C LEU A 101 -25.51 3.20 2.03
N GLU A 102 -25.64 1.89 1.87
CA GLU A 102 -26.88 1.14 2.02
C GLU A 102 -27.43 1.31 3.43
N ASN A 103 -26.58 1.12 4.46
CA ASN A 103 -26.96 1.27 5.86
C ASN A 103 -27.41 2.72 6.19
N ILE A 104 -26.81 3.74 5.56
CA ILE A 104 -27.24 5.13 5.74
C ILE A 104 -28.58 5.36 5.05
N GLN A 105 -28.75 4.87 3.83
CA GLN A 105 -29.98 5.03 3.04
C GLN A 105 -31.17 4.28 3.65
N GLU A 106 -30.95 3.16 4.34
CA GLU A 106 -32.00 2.44 5.08
C GLU A 106 -32.46 3.22 6.32
N LYS A 107 -31.52 3.83 7.05
CA LYS A 107 -31.83 4.69 8.21
C LYS A 107 -32.46 6.01 7.79
N PHE A 108 -32.04 6.55 6.66
CA PHE A 108 -32.49 7.82 6.11
C PHE A 108 -33.65 7.58 5.14
N GLN A 109 -34.89 7.71 5.64
CA GLN A 109 -36.14 7.38 4.93
C GLN A 109 -36.40 8.20 3.65
N GLU A 110 -35.59 9.23 3.38
CA GLU A 110 -35.65 10.05 2.18
C GLU A 110 -34.50 9.73 1.23
N LYS A 111 -34.66 10.08 -0.05
CA LYS A 111 -33.58 9.96 -1.02
C LYS A 111 -32.45 10.94 -0.69
N ILE A 112 -31.24 10.42 -0.49
CA ILE A 112 -30.04 11.23 -0.24
C ILE A 112 -29.73 12.07 -1.50
N LYS A 113 -29.59 13.39 -1.34
CA LYS A 113 -29.26 14.27 -2.47
C LYS A 113 -27.79 14.12 -2.86
N ARG A 114 -27.48 14.37 -4.13
CA ARG A 114 -26.12 14.23 -4.68
C ARG A 114 -25.07 15.06 -3.93
N ASN A 115 -25.40 16.30 -3.57
CA ASN A 115 -24.53 17.19 -2.82
C ASN A 115 -24.32 16.72 -1.37
N GLU A 116 -25.34 16.13 -0.75
CA GLU A 116 -25.25 15.57 0.59
C GLU A 116 -24.37 14.32 0.61
N TYR A 117 -24.58 13.41 -0.34
CA TYR A 117 -23.71 12.26 -0.53
C TYR A 117 -22.25 12.70 -0.70
N HIS A 118 -22.01 13.70 -1.56
CA HIS A 118 -20.66 14.17 -1.85
C HIS A 118 -19.92 14.72 -0.62
N HIS A 119 -20.58 15.56 0.20
CA HIS A 119 -19.91 16.21 1.33
C HIS A 119 -19.89 15.36 2.61
N PHE A 120 -20.91 14.52 2.82
CA PHE A 120 -21.16 13.93 4.13
C PHE A 120 -21.04 12.41 4.16
N ILE A 121 -21.06 11.72 3.02
CA ILE A 121 -21.03 10.25 2.99
C ILE A 121 -19.83 9.73 2.20
N LYS A 122 -19.64 10.22 0.98
CA LYS A 122 -18.55 9.83 0.09
C LYS A 122 -17.16 9.89 0.74
N PRO A 123 -16.81 10.90 1.60
CA PRO A 123 -15.53 10.91 2.27
C PRO A 123 -15.31 9.73 3.21
N TYR A 124 -16.40 9.15 3.74
CA TYR A 124 -16.35 8.13 4.79
C TYR A 124 -16.75 6.75 4.29
N GLU A 125 -17.51 6.62 3.20
CA GLU A 125 -17.93 5.34 2.61
C GLU A 125 -16.70 4.49 2.21
N ASN A 126 -16.16 3.71 3.13
CA ASN A 126 -14.87 3.04 3.02
C ASN A 126 -14.97 1.57 2.67
N VAL A 127 -16.03 0.89 3.10
CA VAL A 127 -16.14 -0.58 2.91
C VAL A 127 -16.12 -0.94 1.43
N ASN A 128 -16.90 -0.25 0.60
CA ASN A 128 -16.93 -0.48 -0.85
C ASN A 128 -15.55 -0.22 -1.47
N ARG A 129 -14.89 0.87 -1.05
CA ARG A 129 -13.57 1.25 -1.56
C ARG A 129 -12.46 0.27 -1.19
N LEU A 130 -12.42 -0.18 0.06
CA LEU A 130 -11.45 -1.17 0.53
C LEU A 130 -11.67 -2.51 -0.17
N ASN A 131 -12.93 -2.90 -0.41
CA ASN A 131 -13.24 -4.10 -1.21
C ASN A 131 -12.74 -4.01 -2.66
N GLU A 132 -12.86 -2.85 -3.30
CA GLU A 132 -12.30 -2.61 -4.63
C GLU A 132 -10.77 -2.70 -4.62
N GLN A 133 -10.11 -2.15 -3.59
CA GLN A 133 -8.66 -2.27 -3.41
C GLN A 133 -8.23 -3.73 -3.22
N ILE A 134 -8.93 -4.51 -2.38
CA ILE A 134 -8.64 -5.94 -2.20
C ILE A 134 -8.68 -6.69 -3.53
N LYS A 135 -9.74 -6.47 -4.33
CA LYS A 135 -9.89 -7.11 -5.64
C LYS A 135 -8.79 -6.70 -6.62
N SER A 136 -8.40 -5.43 -6.61
CA SER A 136 -7.39 -4.86 -7.49
C SER A 136 -5.98 -5.35 -7.14
N HIS A 137 -5.63 -5.34 -5.85
CA HIS A 137 -4.28 -5.67 -5.39
C HIS A 137 -4.03 -7.18 -5.35
N GLY A 138 -5.07 -7.97 -5.16
CA GLY A 138 -4.99 -9.43 -5.09
C GLY A 138 -4.20 -9.93 -3.87
N LYS A 139 -3.84 -11.22 -3.91
CA LYS A 139 -3.22 -11.93 -2.79
C LYS A 139 -1.87 -11.33 -2.35
N TYR A 140 -1.04 -10.95 -3.31
CA TYR A 140 0.32 -10.42 -3.08
C TYR A 140 0.32 -8.89 -3.23
N SER A 141 -0.54 -8.22 -2.46
CA SER A 141 -0.62 -6.75 -2.45
C SER A 141 0.73 -6.12 -2.12
N ARG A 142 1.01 -4.95 -2.69
CA ARG A 142 2.24 -4.17 -2.45
C ARG A 142 1.93 -2.91 -1.64
N MET A 143 2.99 -2.20 -1.29
CA MET A 143 2.93 -0.88 -0.66
C MET A 143 2.77 0.20 -1.74
N PHE A 144 1.54 0.64 -2.01
CA PHE A 144 1.18 1.56 -3.11
C PHE A 144 1.00 3.02 -2.71
N ASN A 145 1.04 3.34 -1.41
CA ASN A 145 0.81 4.69 -0.92
C ASN A 145 2.11 5.50 -0.90
N GLU A 146 2.27 6.39 -1.88
CA GLU A 146 3.46 7.25 -1.99
C GLU A 146 3.68 8.20 -0.80
N ARG A 147 2.64 8.43 0.02
CA ARG A 147 2.73 9.30 1.19
C ARG A 147 3.28 8.57 2.42
N ILE A 148 3.43 7.24 2.33
CA ILE A 148 3.96 6.38 3.38
C ILE A 148 5.24 5.75 2.84
N GLU A 149 6.38 6.43 3.02
CA GLU A 149 7.67 5.83 2.70
C GLU A 149 7.97 4.69 3.68
N PRO A 150 8.18 3.44 3.21
CA PRO A 150 8.38 2.32 4.10
C PRO A 150 9.81 2.28 4.63
N THR A 151 9.92 1.93 5.90
CA THR A 151 11.17 1.53 6.54
C THR A 151 11.41 0.02 6.34
N GLU A 152 12.64 -0.44 6.56
CA GLU A 152 12.94 -1.87 6.58
C GLU A 152 12.06 -2.65 7.56
N ASN A 153 11.85 -2.10 8.75
CA ASN A 153 11.00 -2.73 9.75
C ASN A 153 9.53 -2.84 9.30
N SER A 154 8.99 -1.79 8.66
CA SER A 154 7.63 -1.86 8.11
C SER A 154 7.53 -2.82 6.93
N MET A 155 8.58 -2.96 6.09
CA MET A 155 8.61 -3.96 5.01
C MET A 155 8.57 -5.38 5.58
N ARG A 156 9.37 -5.69 6.61
CA ARG A 156 9.33 -7.00 7.29
C ARG A 156 7.95 -7.30 7.87
N LYS A 157 7.37 -6.34 8.60
CA LYS A 157 6.01 -6.45 9.15
C LYS A 157 4.96 -6.70 8.05
N PHE A 158 5.08 -5.97 6.94
CA PHE A 158 4.18 -6.09 5.79
C PHE A 158 4.25 -7.46 5.11
N ILE A 159 5.46 -7.98 4.89
CA ILE A 159 5.71 -9.33 4.40
C ILE A 159 5.06 -10.35 5.36
N GLY A 160 5.28 -10.18 6.66
CA GLY A 160 4.54 -10.85 7.74
C GLY A 160 4.99 -12.28 8.01
N GLU A 161 4.81 -13.19 7.04
CA GLU A 161 5.13 -14.63 7.20
C GLU A 161 6.60 -14.81 7.61
N SER A 162 6.84 -15.41 8.77
CA SER A 162 8.17 -15.44 9.40
C SER A 162 9.25 -16.07 8.51
N HIS A 163 8.90 -17.16 7.82
CA HIS A 163 9.80 -17.81 6.86
C HIS A 163 10.16 -16.89 5.70
N ILE A 164 9.19 -16.15 5.17
CA ILE A 164 9.42 -15.24 4.04
C ILE A 164 10.22 -14.01 4.47
N VAL A 165 10.03 -13.53 5.70
CA VAL A 165 10.86 -12.47 6.29
C VAL A 165 12.31 -12.96 6.46
N GLU A 166 12.52 -14.21 6.86
CA GLU A 166 13.88 -14.79 6.91
C GLU A 166 14.53 -14.83 5.53
N LEU A 167 13.81 -15.30 4.50
CA LEU A 167 14.30 -15.31 3.12
C LEU A 167 14.61 -13.89 2.62
N TRP A 168 13.77 -12.91 2.96
CA TRP A 168 14.02 -11.50 2.69
C TRP A 168 15.33 -11.03 3.33
N ASP A 169 15.51 -11.25 4.64
CA ASP A 169 16.72 -10.81 5.36
C ASP A 169 17.99 -11.50 4.84
N ARG A 170 17.89 -12.78 4.46
CA ARG A 170 18.98 -13.52 3.81
C ARG A 170 19.33 -12.92 2.45
N LEU A 171 18.35 -12.55 1.63
CA LEU A 171 18.58 -11.88 0.35
C LEU A 171 19.32 -10.56 0.54
N ILE A 172 18.81 -9.70 1.42
CA ILE A 172 19.39 -8.39 1.73
C ILE A 172 20.84 -8.55 2.21
N THR A 173 21.07 -9.47 3.15
CA THR A 173 22.42 -9.75 3.66
C THR A 173 23.36 -10.26 2.57
N ALA A 174 22.89 -11.15 1.70
CA ALA A 174 23.68 -11.68 0.59
C ALA A 174 24.07 -10.58 -0.41
N ILE A 175 23.16 -9.66 -0.73
CA ILE A 175 23.45 -8.53 -1.62
C ILE A 175 24.47 -7.59 -0.97
N GLU A 176 24.24 -7.19 0.27
CA GLU A 176 25.08 -6.21 0.98
C GLU A 176 26.48 -6.75 1.31
N SER A 177 26.63 -8.07 1.50
CA SER A 177 27.92 -8.69 1.82
C SER A 177 28.78 -8.99 0.58
N ASN A 178 28.15 -9.28 -0.56
CA ASN A 178 28.86 -9.70 -1.77
C ASN A 178 29.05 -8.58 -2.80
N TYR A 179 28.24 -7.51 -2.72
CA TYR A 179 28.24 -6.43 -3.70
C TYR A 179 28.33 -5.07 -3.03
N ASN A 180 29.26 -4.23 -3.52
CA ASN A 180 29.33 -2.83 -3.13
C ASN A 180 28.34 -1.99 -3.96
N LEU A 181 27.08 -1.93 -3.52
CA LEU A 181 25.97 -1.25 -4.20
C LEU A 181 25.31 -0.21 -3.28
N ASP A 182 24.84 0.88 -3.88
CA ASP A 182 24.08 1.91 -3.18
C ASP A 182 22.63 1.44 -2.99
N LYS A 183 22.13 1.48 -1.75
CA LYS A 183 20.74 1.13 -1.41
C LYS A 183 19.85 2.37 -1.36
N CYS A 184 18.69 2.35 -2.01
CA CYS A 184 17.70 3.43 -1.91
C CYS A 184 16.25 2.94 -2.02
N MET A 185 15.34 3.63 -1.33
CA MET A 185 13.90 3.47 -1.54
C MET A 185 13.43 4.29 -2.74
N LYS A 186 12.59 3.68 -3.58
CA LYS A 186 11.99 4.36 -4.73
C LYS A 186 10.51 4.02 -4.82
N PHE A 187 9.69 5.04 -5.07
CA PHE A 187 8.30 4.82 -5.47
C PHE A 187 8.24 4.64 -7.00
N GLY A 188 7.90 3.42 -7.45
CA GLY A 188 7.79 3.04 -8.86
C GLY A 188 6.46 3.46 -9.51
N GLY A 189 5.54 4.05 -8.74
CA GLY A 189 4.21 4.46 -9.20
C GLY A 189 3.11 3.44 -8.87
N LYS A 190 1.87 3.79 -9.21
CA LYS A 190 0.65 3.04 -8.80
C LYS A 190 0.59 1.56 -9.20
N ASN A 191 1.36 1.15 -10.20
CA ASN A 191 1.39 -0.25 -10.67
C ASN A 191 2.47 -1.08 -9.96
N TYR A 192 3.46 -0.44 -9.34
CA TYR A 192 4.65 -1.11 -8.81
C TYR A 192 4.81 -0.92 -7.30
N GLY A 193 4.31 0.19 -6.76
CA GLY A 193 4.46 0.54 -5.36
C GLY A 193 5.87 0.97 -5.01
N TRP A 194 6.21 0.89 -3.73
CA TRP A 194 7.56 1.07 -3.22
C TRP A 194 8.46 -0.12 -3.57
N GLU A 195 9.71 0.18 -3.88
CA GLU A 195 10.75 -0.78 -4.21
C GLU A 195 12.05 -0.42 -3.47
N LEU A 196 12.72 -1.44 -2.96
CA LEU A 196 14.08 -1.35 -2.47
C LEU A 196 15.02 -1.59 -3.64
N GLN A 197 15.78 -0.56 -4.02
CA GLN A 197 16.71 -0.64 -5.15
C GLN A 197 18.16 -0.73 -4.68
N TYR A 198 18.93 -1.58 -5.35
CA TYR A 198 20.39 -1.60 -5.29
C TYR A 198 20.97 -1.10 -6.60
N LYS A 199 21.90 -0.15 -6.51
CA LYS A 199 22.39 0.61 -7.66
C LYS A 199 23.92 0.63 -7.71
N LYS A 200 24.46 0.71 -8.92
CA LYS A 200 25.87 1.01 -9.17
C LYS A 200 25.96 2.36 -9.88
N GLY A 201 26.21 3.41 -9.11
CA GLY A 201 26.07 4.79 -9.59
C GLY A 201 24.63 5.08 -10.00
N LYS A 202 24.39 5.43 -11.27
CA LYS A 202 23.03 5.75 -11.75
C LYS A 202 22.21 4.54 -12.19
N LYS A 203 22.86 3.39 -12.45
CA LYS A 203 22.19 2.19 -12.97
C LYS A 203 21.57 1.38 -11.83
N THR A 204 20.28 1.10 -11.92
CA THR A 204 19.61 0.12 -11.06
C THR A 204 20.03 -1.29 -11.49
N ILE A 205 20.50 -2.08 -10.52
CA ILE A 205 20.96 -3.45 -10.74
C ILE A 205 19.87 -4.42 -10.30
N ILE A 206 19.28 -4.17 -9.12
CA ILE A 206 18.24 -5.02 -8.52
C ILE A 206 17.14 -4.11 -7.98
N SER A 207 15.90 -4.42 -8.30
CA SER A 207 14.70 -3.86 -7.68
C SER A 207 13.97 -4.97 -6.92
N ILE A 208 13.71 -4.75 -5.63
CA ILE A 208 13.01 -5.70 -4.77
C ILE A 208 11.70 -5.05 -4.30
N HIS A 209 10.58 -5.71 -4.57
CA HIS A 209 9.24 -5.26 -4.22
C HIS A 209 8.73 -6.04 -3.01
N PRO A 210 8.53 -5.39 -1.84
CA PRO A 210 7.85 -6.03 -0.72
C PRO A 210 6.36 -6.27 -1.07
N GLU A 211 5.89 -7.48 -0.78
CA GLU A 211 4.51 -7.92 -1.02
C GLU A 211 3.94 -8.54 0.26
N ARG A 212 2.62 -8.56 0.44
CA ARG A 212 2.00 -9.37 1.50
C ARG A 212 2.40 -10.83 1.29
N LYS A 213 3.01 -11.46 2.30
CA LYS A 213 3.38 -12.89 2.32
C LYS A 213 4.34 -13.33 1.20
N ALA A 214 5.04 -12.38 0.58
CA ALA A 214 5.95 -12.61 -0.52
C ALA A 214 6.90 -11.42 -0.71
N PHE A 215 7.85 -11.57 -1.62
CA PHE A 215 8.50 -10.43 -2.24
C PHE A 215 8.86 -10.77 -3.68
N THR A 216 9.03 -9.77 -4.53
CA THR A 216 9.37 -9.98 -5.94
C THR A 216 10.65 -9.26 -6.31
N ILE A 217 11.59 -9.98 -6.92
CA ILE A 217 12.79 -9.39 -7.51
C ILE A 217 12.50 -9.14 -8.99
N LEU A 218 12.81 -7.93 -9.45
CA LEU A 218 12.83 -7.60 -10.86
C LEU A 218 14.27 -7.65 -11.37
N PHE A 219 14.54 -8.62 -12.25
CA PHE A 219 15.77 -8.66 -13.03
C PHE A 219 15.53 -8.12 -14.44
N THR A 220 16.48 -7.33 -14.95
CA THR A 220 16.49 -6.90 -16.35
C THR A 220 17.56 -7.66 -17.10
N PHE A 221 17.15 -8.70 -17.84
CA PHE A 221 18.07 -9.50 -18.65
C PHE A 221 18.27 -8.85 -20.03
N GLY A 222 19.42 -8.19 -20.20
CA GLY A 222 19.91 -7.77 -21.52
C GLY A 222 20.56 -8.93 -22.27
N GLY A 223 21.20 -8.63 -23.40
CA GLY A 223 21.82 -9.67 -24.25
C GLY A 223 22.89 -10.50 -23.51
N LYS A 224 23.75 -9.85 -22.73
CA LYS A 224 24.82 -10.52 -21.96
C LYS A 224 24.26 -11.36 -20.81
N GLU A 225 23.22 -10.87 -20.16
CA GLU A 225 22.54 -11.58 -19.07
C GLU A 225 21.80 -12.81 -19.61
N LEU A 226 21.21 -12.74 -20.81
CA LEU A 226 20.60 -13.90 -21.47
C LEU A 226 21.63 -14.95 -21.89
N GLU A 227 22.78 -14.53 -22.44
CA GLU A 227 23.90 -15.44 -22.72
C GLU A 227 24.40 -16.14 -21.46
N SER A 228 24.51 -15.40 -20.35
CA SER A 228 24.92 -15.95 -19.05
C SER A 228 23.86 -16.92 -18.49
N PHE A 229 22.58 -16.58 -18.65
CA PHE A 229 21.47 -17.44 -18.22
C PHE A 229 21.48 -18.80 -18.93
N GLU A 230 21.77 -18.84 -20.24
CA GLU A 230 21.85 -20.12 -20.98
C GLU A 230 22.87 -21.11 -20.40
N LEU A 231 23.92 -20.61 -19.74
CA LEU A 231 24.95 -21.45 -19.10
C LEU A 231 24.52 -22.01 -17.74
N ILE A 232 23.55 -21.37 -17.08
CA ILE A 232 23.09 -21.73 -15.73
C ILE A 232 21.63 -22.21 -15.69
N LYS A 233 20.93 -22.25 -16.83
CA LYS A 233 19.49 -22.57 -16.91
C LYS A 233 19.11 -23.94 -16.36
N ASP A 234 20.04 -24.90 -16.34
CA ASP A 234 19.81 -26.24 -15.79
C ASP A 234 19.94 -26.29 -14.25
N GLN A 235 20.37 -25.18 -13.63
CA GLN A 235 20.51 -25.04 -12.18
C GLN A 235 19.28 -24.40 -11.53
N VAL A 236 18.44 -23.70 -12.30
CA VAL A 236 17.19 -23.08 -11.80
C VAL A 236 16.01 -24.04 -11.91
N SER A 237 14.97 -23.78 -11.13
CA SER A 237 13.73 -24.56 -11.23
C SER A 237 13.06 -24.42 -12.60
N LYS A 238 12.26 -25.42 -12.96
CA LYS A 238 11.43 -25.39 -14.17
C LYS A 238 10.52 -24.17 -14.23
N LEU A 239 9.98 -23.74 -13.09
CA LEU A 239 9.10 -22.56 -13.01
C LEU A 239 9.86 -21.28 -13.43
N THR A 240 11.09 -21.11 -12.96
CA THR A 240 11.93 -19.96 -13.32
C THR A 240 12.38 -20.04 -14.78
N LEU A 241 12.74 -21.22 -15.27
CA LEU A 241 13.06 -21.43 -16.69
C LEU A 241 11.89 -21.06 -17.61
N ASP A 242 10.70 -21.56 -17.30
CA ASP A 242 9.48 -21.27 -18.07
C ASP A 242 9.12 -19.77 -18.01
N LEU A 243 9.34 -19.12 -16.86
CA LEU A 243 9.16 -17.67 -16.70
C LEU A 243 10.11 -16.89 -17.62
N VAL A 244 11.42 -17.18 -17.60
CA VAL A 244 12.39 -16.47 -18.45
C VAL A 244 12.09 -16.68 -19.94
N ASN A 245 11.74 -17.91 -20.33
CA ASN A 245 11.44 -18.26 -21.72
C ASN A 245 10.18 -17.55 -22.24
N SER A 246 9.11 -17.54 -21.45
CA SER A 246 7.83 -16.92 -21.81
C SER A 246 7.81 -15.39 -21.69
N THR A 247 8.75 -14.80 -20.94
CA THR A 247 8.80 -13.35 -20.76
C THR A 247 9.13 -12.63 -22.07
N LYS A 248 8.32 -11.61 -22.37
CA LYS A 248 8.47 -10.76 -23.55
C LYS A 248 9.81 -10.01 -23.53
N GLN A 249 10.49 -10.02 -24.68
CA GLN A 249 11.67 -9.20 -24.94
C GLN A 249 11.27 -7.76 -25.31
N TYR A 250 11.86 -6.79 -24.63
CA TYR A 250 11.79 -5.36 -24.96
C TYR A 250 13.15 -4.85 -25.46
N HIS A 251 13.19 -3.58 -25.86
CA HIS A 251 14.40 -2.93 -26.37
C HIS A 251 15.56 -2.91 -25.35
N ASP A 252 15.22 -2.93 -24.06
CA ASP A 252 16.12 -2.83 -22.91
C ASP A 252 16.31 -4.17 -22.18
N GLY A 253 15.70 -5.25 -22.65
CA GLY A 253 15.85 -6.59 -22.09
C GLY A 253 14.54 -7.35 -21.87
N LYS A 254 14.64 -8.50 -21.19
CA LYS A 254 13.49 -9.17 -20.55
C LYS A 254 13.38 -8.72 -19.10
N TRP A 255 12.18 -8.34 -18.68
CA TRP A 255 11.90 -7.96 -17.29
C TRP A 255 11.35 -9.18 -16.55
N ILE A 256 12.23 -9.90 -15.86
CA ILE A 256 11.91 -11.14 -15.16
C ILE A 256 11.45 -10.79 -13.74
N TRP A 257 10.16 -11.01 -13.48
CA TRP A 257 9.54 -10.79 -12.17
C TRP A 257 9.50 -12.10 -11.39
N LEU A 258 10.57 -12.39 -10.65
CA LEU A 258 10.67 -13.62 -9.87
C LEU A 258 10.15 -13.39 -8.44
N ARG A 259 8.95 -13.92 -8.16
CA ARG A 259 8.32 -13.82 -6.84
C ARG A 259 8.79 -14.96 -5.93
N VAL A 260 9.24 -14.60 -4.74
CA VAL A 260 9.60 -15.52 -3.67
C VAL A 260 8.42 -15.69 -2.71
N THR A 261 7.91 -16.92 -2.66
CA THR A 261 6.89 -17.37 -1.71
C THR A 261 7.34 -18.56 -0.87
N GLU A 262 8.54 -19.09 -1.13
CA GLU A 262 9.15 -20.26 -0.49
C GLU A 262 10.61 -20.41 -0.94
N ASP A 263 11.32 -21.44 -0.46
CA ASP A 263 12.76 -21.63 -0.70
C ASP A 263 13.13 -21.86 -2.16
N VAL A 264 12.29 -22.54 -2.96
CA VAL A 264 12.61 -22.87 -4.36
C VAL A 264 12.84 -21.60 -5.21
N PRO A 265 11.89 -20.65 -5.33
CA PRO A 265 12.13 -19.41 -6.04
C PRO A 265 13.22 -18.55 -5.38
N PHE A 266 13.44 -18.67 -4.06
CA PHE A 266 14.54 -17.97 -3.40
C PHE A 266 15.91 -18.50 -3.83
N ASN A 267 16.10 -19.82 -3.92
CA ASN A 267 17.34 -20.41 -4.41
C ASN A 267 17.60 -20.03 -5.87
N ASP A 268 16.55 -19.99 -6.68
CA ASP A 268 16.64 -19.49 -8.06
C ASP A 268 17.10 -18.02 -8.10
N VAL A 269 16.58 -17.16 -7.22
CA VAL A 269 17.05 -15.76 -7.09
C VAL A 269 18.55 -15.72 -6.79
N LEU A 270 19.05 -16.54 -5.87
CA LEU A 270 20.47 -16.58 -5.54
C LEU A 270 21.36 -17.04 -6.70
N ILE A 271 20.86 -17.94 -7.55
CA ILE A 271 21.57 -18.40 -8.76
C ILE A 271 21.62 -17.28 -9.82
N LEU A 272 20.61 -16.41 -9.87
CA LEU A 272 20.48 -15.34 -10.86
C LEU A 272 21.13 -14.01 -10.46
N LEU A 273 21.57 -13.85 -9.20
CA LEU A 273 22.31 -12.70 -8.68
C LEU A 273 23.80 -12.71 -9.10
#